data_AF-A0A7C4C2H8-F1
#
_entry.id   AF-A0A7C4C2H8-F1
#
_cell.length_a   1.000
_cell.length_b   1.000
_cell.length_c   1.000
_cell.angle_alpha   90.00
_cell.angle_beta   90.00
_cell.angle_gamma   90.00
#
_symmetry.space_group_name_H-M   'P 1'
#
loop_
_entity.id
_entity.type
_entity.pdbx_description
1 polymer ?
#
loop_
_entity_poly.entity_id
_entity_poly.type
_entity_poly.pdbx_seq_one_letter_code
_entity_poly.pdbx_strand_id
1 'polypeptide(L)'
;MVSIEVIKSAIVDKKEELRSKVKTEHIIERELKIETLSADVSSIIMGVKRCGESILAFLLTQQENAAYVNFEDGRLQMKQQELNSILEAIISLKGNVEFIVFD
;
A
#
# COMPACT_ATOMS: atom_id res chain seq x y z
N MET A 1 -0.03 20.59 -7.88
CA MET A 1 1.07 19.63 -8.11
C MET A 1 1.67 19.26 -6.78
N VAL A 2 1.25 18.10 -6.29
CA VAL A 2 1.90 17.45 -5.14
C VAL A 2 3.32 17.07 -5.58
N SER A 3 4.31 17.41 -4.75
CA SER A 3 5.70 17.07 -5.05
C SER A 3 5.92 15.56 -4.91
N ILE A 4 6.74 14.99 -5.80
CA ILE A 4 7.14 13.58 -5.74
C ILE A 4 7.71 13.25 -4.35
N GLU A 5 8.52 14.14 -3.77
CA GLU A 5 9.14 13.91 -2.46
C GLU A 5 8.10 13.82 -1.33
N VAL A 6 6.98 14.53 -1.46
CA VAL A 6 5.85 14.44 -0.52
C VAL A 6 5.15 13.10 -0.66
N ILE A 7 4.93 12.63 -1.89
CA ILE A 7 4.33 11.31 -2.15
C ILE A 7 5.23 10.21 -1.59
N LYS A 8 6.53 10.32 -1.79
CA LYS A 8 7.52 9.38 -1.25
C LYS A 8 7.46 9.31 0.27
N SER A 9 7.48 10.46 0.94
CA SER A 9 7.34 10.53 2.40
C SER A 9 6.04 9.90 2.86
N ALA A 10 4.91 10.16 2.18
CA ALA A 10 3.63 9.56 2.54
C ALA A 10 3.65 8.02 2.48
N ILE A 11 4.22 7.45 1.41
CA ILE A 11 4.36 6.00 1.25
C ILE A 11 5.26 5.39 2.35
N VAL A 12 6.39 6.04 2.65
CA VAL A 12 7.33 5.56 3.67
C VAL A 12 6.73 5.64 5.07
N ASP A 13 6.15 6.78 5.44
CA ASP A 13 5.54 6.99 6.75
C ASP A 13 4.42 5.97 6.99
N LYS A 14 3.58 5.74 5.97
CA LYS A 14 2.47 4.79 6.09
C LYS A 14 2.96 3.35 6.30
N LYS A 15 4.01 2.96 5.59
CA LYS A 15 4.64 1.65 5.76
C LYS A 15 5.17 1.46 7.19
N GLU A 16 5.83 2.47 7.74
CA GLU A 16 6.38 2.40 9.10
C GLU A 16 5.27 2.44 10.18
N GLU A 17 4.20 3.21 9.97
CA GLU A 17 3.00 3.20 10.82
C GLU A 17 2.40 1.79 10.91
N LEU A 18 2.15 1.16 9.76
CA LEU A 18 1.53 -0.17 9.68
C LEU A 18 2.46 -1.26 10.23
N ARG A 19 3.77 -1.16 9.98
CA ARG A 19 4.78 -2.07 10.59
C ARG A 19 4.79 -1.98 12.10
N SER A 20 4.68 -0.76 12.63
CA SER A 20 4.60 -0.54 14.08
C SER A 20 3.33 -1.15 14.64
N LYS A 21 2.18 -0.92 14.01
CA LYS A 21 0.89 -1.52 14.40
C LYS A 21 0.92 -3.05 14.45
N VAL A 22 1.47 -3.72 13.44
CA VAL A 22 1.59 -5.19 13.43
C VAL A 22 2.40 -5.69 14.64
N LYS A 23 3.50 -5.01 14.96
CA LYS A 23 4.36 -5.38 16.10
C LYS A 23 3.68 -5.13 17.45
N THR A 24 2.97 -4.02 17.61
CA THR A 24 2.36 -3.65 18.90
C THR A 24 1.02 -4.34 19.14
N GLU A 25 0.17 -4.46 18.13
CA GLU A 25 -1.22 -4.90 18.27
C GLU A 25 -1.41 -6.43 18.18
N HIS A 26 -0.32 -7.20 18.20
CA HIS A 26 -0.37 -8.67 18.19
C HIS A 26 -1.22 -9.20 17.02
N ILE A 27 -1.05 -8.59 15.84
CA ILE A 27 -1.81 -8.95 14.64
C ILE A 27 -1.47 -10.41 14.28
N ILE A 28 -2.48 -11.27 14.33
CA ILE A 28 -2.35 -12.68 13.98
C ILE A 28 -2.32 -12.80 12.46
N GLU A 29 -1.39 -13.59 11.95
CA GLU A 29 -1.34 -13.95 10.54
C GLU A 29 -2.67 -14.60 10.11
N ARG A 30 -3.26 -14.08 9.03
CA ARG A 30 -4.55 -14.58 8.56
C ARG A 30 -4.36 -15.96 7.94
N GLU A 31 -5.29 -16.88 8.20
CA GLU A 31 -5.30 -18.22 7.58
C GLU A 31 -5.42 -18.16 6.04
N LEU A 32 -5.90 -17.04 5.51
CA LEU A 32 -6.09 -16.81 4.10
C LEU A 32 -4.74 -16.71 3.37
N LYS A 33 -4.30 -17.84 2.83
CA LYS A 33 -3.16 -17.89 1.89
C LYS A 33 -3.65 -17.45 0.52
N ILE A 34 -3.49 -16.17 0.20
CA ILE A 34 -3.71 -15.69 -1.17
C ILE A 34 -2.50 -16.15 -1.98
N GLU A 35 -2.59 -17.36 -2.53
CA GLU A 35 -1.44 -18.08 -3.12
C GLU A 35 -0.88 -17.44 -4.40
N THR A 36 -1.61 -16.52 -5.04
CA THR A 36 -1.16 -15.86 -6.26
C THR A 36 -1.73 -14.45 -6.38
N LEU A 37 -0.97 -13.46 -5.89
CA LEU A 37 -0.97 -12.13 -6.50
C LEU A 37 -0.02 -12.22 -7.70
N SER A 38 -0.48 -12.77 -8.82
CA SER A 38 0.37 -12.79 -10.02
C SER A 38 0.57 -11.36 -10.51
N ALA A 39 1.81 -10.99 -10.83
CA ALA A 39 2.05 -9.86 -11.72
C ALA A 39 1.19 -10.08 -12.98
N ASP A 40 0.50 -9.03 -13.45
CA ASP A 40 -0.41 -8.99 -14.61
C ASP A 40 -1.93 -9.05 -14.33
N VAL A 41 -2.36 -9.16 -13.06
CA VAL A 41 -3.81 -9.03 -12.73
C VAL A 41 -4.08 -7.98 -11.65
N SER A 42 -5.18 -7.24 -11.83
CA SER A 42 -5.72 -6.37 -10.78
C SER A 42 -6.69 -7.18 -9.91
N SER A 43 -6.37 -7.32 -8.62
CA SER A 43 -7.23 -7.98 -7.63
C SER A 43 -7.96 -6.94 -6.78
N ILE A 44 -9.18 -7.26 -6.36
CA ILE A 44 -10.00 -6.39 -5.51
C ILE A 44 -10.25 -7.12 -4.18
N ILE A 45 -9.92 -6.46 -3.08
CA ILE A 45 -10.27 -6.90 -1.72
C ILE A 45 -11.50 -6.09 -1.30
N MET A 46 -12.57 -6.76 -0.87
CA MET A 46 -13.82 -6.11 -0.46
C MET A 46 -14.35 -6.73 0.84
N GLY A 47 -15.07 -5.93 1.61
CA GLY A 47 -15.77 -6.37 2.81
C GLY A 47 -16.55 -5.25 3.48
N VAL A 48 -17.00 -5.52 4.70
CA VAL A 48 -17.69 -4.52 5.53
C VAL A 48 -16.67 -3.68 6.30
N LYS A 49 -17.02 -2.42 6.56
CA LYS A 49 -16.17 -1.50 7.32
C LYS A 49 -15.73 -2.14 8.65
N ARG A 50 -14.42 -2.11 8.92
CA ARG A 50 -13.75 -2.72 10.09
C ARG A 50 -13.64 -4.25 10.08
N CYS A 51 -13.81 -4.93 8.93
CA CYS A 51 -13.45 -6.36 8.82
C CYS A 51 -11.95 -6.62 8.60
N GLY A 52 -11.15 -5.55 8.42
CA GLY A 52 -9.70 -5.61 8.35
C GLY A 52 -9.17 -5.88 6.94
N GLU A 53 -9.80 -5.30 5.92
CA GLU A 53 -9.34 -5.33 4.51
C GLU A 53 -7.96 -4.70 4.35
N SER A 54 -7.78 -3.46 4.81
CA SER A 54 -6.48 -2.75 4.74
C SER A 54 -5.37 -3.50 5.52
N ILE A 55 -5.73 -4.17 6.62
CA ILE A 55 -4.78 -5.02 7.37
C ILE A 55 -4.38 -6.24 6.53
N LEU A 56 -5.35 -6.92 5.89
CA LEU A 56 -5.05 -8.04 4.99
C LEU A 56 -4.15 -7.58 3.83
N ALA A 57 -4.50 -6.47 3.17
CA ALA A 57 -3.73 -5.92 2.06
C ALA A 57 -2.29 -5.57 2.50
N PHE A 58 -2.12 -4.98 3.68
CA PHE A 58 -0.80 -4.69 4.24
C PHE A 58 0.01 -5.94 4.56
N LEU A 59 -0.60 -6.98 5.13
CA LEU A 59 0.08 -8.23 5.43
C LEU A 59 0.64 -8.89 4.17
N LEU A 60 -0.07 -8.80 3.04
CA LEU A 60 0.43 -9.28 1.74
C LEU A 60 1.72 -8.55 1.32
N THR A 61 1.85 -7.26 1.64
CA THR A 61 3.07 -6.49 1.31
C THR A 61 4.29 -6.82 2.16
N GLN A 62 4.15 -7.60 3.25
CA GLN A 62 5.29 -7.95 4.11
C GLN A 62 6.19 -9.02 3.49
N GLN A 63 5.63 -9.88 2.65
CA GLN A 63 6.35 -11.04 2.10
C GLN A 63 7.08 -10.72 0.79
N GLU A 64 6.73 -9.62 0.12
CA GLU A 64 7.20 -9.28 -1.23
C GLU A 64 7.70 -7.83 -1.34
N ASN A 65 8.42 -7.51 -2.42
CA ASN A 65 8.78 -6.12 -2.72
C ASN A 65 7.59 -5.33 -3.29
N ALA A 66 6.62 -5.00 -2.43
CA ALA A 66 5.39 -4.30 -2.81
C ALA A 66 5.35 -2.84 -2.33
N ALA A 67 4.57 -1.99 -2.99
CA ALA A 67 4.25 -0.63 -2.53
C ALA A 67 2.85 -0.55 -1.93
N TYR A 68 2.67 0.30 -0.93
CA TYR A 68 1.38 0.54 -0.29
C TYR A 68 1.08 2.04 -0.35
N VAL A 69 -0.02 2.41 -1.00
CA VAL A 69 -0.45 3.80 -1.16
C VAL A 69 -1.78 3.95 -0.45
N ASN A 70 -1.83 4.88 0.52
CA ASN A 70 -3.05 5.22 1.26
C ASN A 70 -3.60 6.56 0.79
N PHE A 71 -4.68 6.53 0.01
CA PHE A 71 -5.36 7.72 -0.53
C PHE A 71 -6.14 8.50 0.53
N GLU A 72 -6.33 7.98 1.75
CA GLU A 72 -6.86 8.76 2.87
C GLU A 72 -5.82 9.74 3.45
N ASP A 73 -4.53 9.63 3.08
CA ASP A 73 -3.51 10.59 3.48
C ASP A 73 -3.80 11.96 2.85
N GLY A 74 -4.01 12.98 3.67
CA GLY A 74 -4.31 14.34 3.21
C GLY A 74 -3.25 14.95 2.29
N ARG A 75 -2.00 14.46 2.35
CA ARG A 75 -0.90 14.87 1.45
C ARG A 75 -1.09 14.37 0.02
N LEU A 76 -1.88 13.31 -0.17
CA LEU A 76 -2.21 12.68 -1.45
C LEU A 76 -3.57 13.14 -1.99
N GLN A 77 -4.05 14.32 -1.58
CA GLN A 77 -5.20 14.96 -2.23
C GLN A 77 -4.77 15.60 -3.55
N MET A 78 -4.76 14.79 -4.60
CA MET A 78 -4.30 15.14 -5.93
C MET A 78 -5.41 15.02 -6.97
N LYS A 79 -5.28 15.79 -8.05
CA LYS A 79 -6.20 15.68 -9.19
C LYS A 79 -5.90 14.42 -9.98
N GLN A 80 -6.90 13.92 -10.70
CA GLN A 80 -6.77 12.72 -11.53
C GLN A 80 -5.57 12.79 -12.51
N GLN A 81 -5.28 13.97 -13.04
CA GLN A 81 -4.17 14.24 -13.96
C GLN A 81 -2.78 14.06 -13.32
N GLU A 82 -2.70 14.12 -11.99
CA GLU A 82 -1.46 14.04 -11.23
C GLU A 82 -1.18 12.61 -10.74
N LEU A 83 -2.12 11.66 -10.87
CA LEU A 83 -1.99 10.29 -10.34
C LEU A 83 -0.76 9.53 -10.85
N ASN A 84 -0.27 9.86 -12.05
CA ASN A 84 0.97 9.29 -12.58
C ASN A 84 2.20 9.58 -11.71
N SER A 85 2.20 10.68 -10.95
CA SER A 85 3.27 11.01 -10.01
C SER A 85 3.39 10.02 -8.86
N ILE A 86 2.32 9.27 -8.54
CA ILE A 86 2.39 8.17 -7.56
C ILE A 86 3.25 7.04 -8.08
N LEU A 87 3.03 6.62 -9.32
CA LEU A 87 3.81 5.55 -9.93
C LEU A 87 5.29 5.96 -10.06
N GLU A 88 5.54 7.20 -10.46
CA GLU A 88 6.88 7.77 -10.52
C GLU A 88 7.57 7.76 -9.14
N ALA A 89 6.85 8.16 -8.08
CA ALA A 89 7.36 8.13 -6.71
C ALA A 89 7.68 6.70 -6.23
N ILE A 90 6.81 5.73 -6.55
CA ILE A 90 7.01 4.30 -6.21
C ILE A 90 8.27 3.76 -6.89
N ILE A 91 8.39 3.95 -8.21
CA ILE A 91 9.54 3.48 -8.99
C ILE A 91 10.82 4.16 -8.52
N SER A 92 10.77 5.45 -8.22
CA SER A 92 11.94 6.20 -7.71
C SER A 92 12.38 5.73 -6.33
N LEU A 93 11.46 5.26 -5.46
CA LEU A 93 11.78 4.78 -4.11
C LEU A 93 12.28 3.34 -4.08
N LYS A 94 11.63 2.47 -4.85
CA LYS A 94 11.78 1.02 -4.72
C LYS A 94 12.34 0.33 -5.97
N GLY A 95 12.47 1.03 -7.07
CA GLY A 95 12.77 0.44 -8.37
C GLY A 95 11.59 -0.40 -8.85
N ASN A 96 11.85 -1.65 -9.23
CA ASN A 96 10.79 -2.56 -9.67
C ASN A 96 10.05 -3.13 -8.45
N VAL A 97 8.73 -3.00 -8.42
CA VAL A 97 7.87 -3.58 -7.38
C VAL A 97 7.06 -4.73 -7.97
N GLU A 98 6.81 -5.75 -7.17
CA GLU A 98 6.06 -6.93 -7.61
C GLU A 98 4.57 -6.64 -7.76
N PHE A 99 4.02 -5.87 -6.81
CA PHE A 99 2.66 -5.35 -6.89
C PHE A 99 2.52 -4.05 -6.08
N ILE A 100 1.41 -3.37 -6.31
CA ILE A 100 1.04 -2.12 -5.63
C ILE A 100 -0.33 -2.33 -4.98
N VAL A 101 -0.44 -1.96 -3.71
CA VAL A 101 -1.71 -1.84 -3.00
C VAL A 101 -2.18 -0.39 -3.07
N PHE A 102 -3.41 -0.23 -3.56
CA PHE A 102 -4.15 1.02 -3.54
C PHE A 102 -5.25 0.90 -2.48
N ASP A 103 -5.11 1.63 -1.38
CA ASP A 103 -6.03 1.68 -0.23
C ASP A 103 -6.60 3.09 -0.07
#